data_AF-H5TPG4-F1
#
_entry.id   AF-H5TPG4-F1
#
_cell.length_a   1.000
_cell.length_b   1.000
_cell.length_c   1.000
_cell.angle_alpha   90.00
_cell.angle_beta   90.00
_cell.angle_gamma   90.00
#
_symmetry.space_group_name_H-M   'P 1'
#
loop_
_entity.id
_entity.type
_entity.pdbx_description
1 polymer ?
#
loop_
_entity_poly.entity_id
_entity_poly.type
_entity_poly.pdbx_seq_one_letter_code
_entity_poly.pdbx_strand_id
1 'polypeptide(L)'
;MLNFIYWPVSWIMWVWHWVFDHITPNTPGGNGIAWALSVIFLVFTLRAILYKPFVKQIRTTKKMQEINPQLQAIRKKYAKDRVKMTEEMQKLQKEHGFNPLLGCLPMLLQIPVFIGLFHVLRSFNRMATGMGQLHMTAEQTRSTGNYAFSAEQVRNFLDSRLFGVPLSSYITEPTTEFQAFVEKGHAIDFTRMNIAIVVIPMMIIASIATHMNSRASVARQPEAALENPQTRMMNMLALYVFPLGILVTGPFFPVAILLYWMSNNIWTYGQQHIVFGRIAKEEEEARLAKQEKLKANAPKPGARPDRAKKNKGGGTAQRDAVALDGAAPDAEVTDSGDASSDSAAGNGTKDTGQSSTQHVVGSKPKPGAKPSGGASSKSTSNSGSGPKKQGSNQRNKRGGKKGRR
;
A
#
# COMPACT_ATOMS: atom_id res chain seq x y z
N MET A 1 -3.76 -13.97 -16.34
CA MET A 1 -2.64 -13.05 -16.67
C MET A 1 -1.66 -12.80 -15.51
N LEU A 2 -1.88 -13.31 -14.28
CA LEU A 2 -0.92 -13.16 -13.16
C LEU A 2 -0.27 -14.49 -12.74
N ASN A 3 -0.08 -15.41 -13.69
CA ASN A 3 0.46 -16.76 -13.43
C ASN A 3 1.84 -16.73 -12.76
N PHE A 4 2.65 -15.71 -13.04
CA PHE A 4 3.96 -15.51 -12.40
C PHE A 4 3.86 -15.28 -10.88
N ILE A 5 2.69 -14.88 -10.36
CA ILE A 5 2.42 -14.77 -8.91
C ILE A 5 1.77 -16.06 -8.42
N TYR A 6 0.80 -16.59 -9.17
CA TYR A 6 0.01 -17.75 -8.75
C TYR A 6 0.84 -19.02 -8.58
N TRP A 7 1.74 -19.30 -9.53
CA TRP A 7 2.61 -20.47 -9.47
C TRP A 7 3.51 -20.47 -8.23
N PRO A 8 4.32 -19.43 -7.95
CA PRO A 8 5.14 -19.39 -6.73
C PRO A 8 4.32 -19.49 -5.45
N VAL A 9 3.19 -18.80 -5.36
CA VAL A 9 2.33 -18.85 -4.16
C VAL A 9 1.79 -20.27 -3.95
N SER A 10 1.28 -20.92 -5.00
CA SER A 10 0.80 -22.29 -4.94
C SER A 10 1.91 -23.28 -4.61
N TRP A 11 3.13 -23.06 -5.11
CA TRP A 11 4.28 -23.93 -4.86
C TRP A 11 4.72 -23.86 -3.40
N ILE A 12 4.82 -22.66 -2.82
CA ILE A 12 5.15 -22.49 -1.41
C ILE A 12 4.09 -23.18 -0.54
N MET A 13 2.81 -22.99 -0.87
CA MET A 13 1.71 -23.65 -0.15
C MET A 13 1.80 -25.18 -0.26
N TRP A 14 2.10 -25.69 -1.46
CA TRP A 14 2.27 -27.11 -1.72
C TRP A 14 3.42 -27.70 -0.90
N VAL A 15 4.57 -27.02 -0.82
CA VAL A 15 5.69 -27.46 0.02
C VAL A 15 5.26 -27.55 1.48
N TRP A 16 4.59 -26.54 2.02
CA TRP A 16 4.13 -26.60 3.42
C TRP A 16 3.07 -27.66 3.65
N HIS A 17 2.15 -27.86 2.71
CA HIS A 17 1.19 -28.96 2.80
C HIS A 17 1.91 -30.30 2.83
N TRP A 18 2.85 -30.54 1.91
CA TRP A 18 3.68 -31.74 1.91
C TRP A 18 4.41 -31.94 3.24
N VAL A 19 5.01 -30.89 3.82
CA VAL A 19 5.65 -30.96 5.15
C VAL A 19 4.65 -31.37 6.24
N PHE A 20 3.49 -30.71 6.32
CA PHE A 20 2.53 -31.00 7.39
C PHE A 20 1.83 -32.34 7.22
N ASP A 21 1.58 -32.77 5.99
CA ASP A 21 1.05 -34.10 5.68
C ASP A 21 1.96 -35.22 6.25
N HIS A 22 3.29 -35.02 6.19
CA HIS A 22 4.26 -35.95 6.80
C HIS A 22 4.30 -35.87 8.34
N ILE A 23 3.91 -34.75 8.94
CA ILE A 23 3.95 -34.52 10.39
C ILE A 23 2.64 -34.91 11.08
N THR A 24 1.51 -34.83 10.38
CA THR A 24 0.18 -35.14 10.91
C THR A 24 -0.48 -36.41 10.33
N PRO A 25 0.24 -37.51 10.00
CA PRO A 25 -0.41 -38.69 9.47
C PRO A 25 -1.30 -39.33 10.54
N ASN A 26 -2.46 -39.84 10.12
CA ASN A 26 -3.36 -40.71 10.91
C ASN A 26 -4.05 -40.08 12.14
N THR A 27 -4.19 -38.74 12.21
CA THR A 27 -5.08 -38.11 13.20
C THR A 27 -6.47 -37.85 12.59
N PRO A 28 -7.57 -38.09 13.32
CA PRO A 28 -8.90 -37.70 12.86
C PRO A 28 -8.95 -36.19 12.54
N GLY A 29 -9.22 -35.84 11.27
CA GLY A 29 -9.17 -34.45 10.80
C GLY A 29 -7.76 -33.91 10.49
N GLY A 30 -6.72 -34.76 10.52
CA GLY A 30 -5.32 -34.40 10.26
C GLY A 30 -5.13 -33.69 8.93
N ASN A 31 -5.82 -34.12 7.87
CA ASN A 31 -5.77 -33.48 6.56
C ASN A 31 -6.23 -32.01 6.62
N GLY A 32 -7.32 -31.71 7.35
CA GLY A 32 -7.80 -30.33 7.52
C GLY A 32 -6.82 -29.46 8.30
N ILE A 33 -6.15 -30.03 9.30
CA ILE A 33 -5.10 -29.34 10.07
C ILE A 33 -3.88 -29.09 9.17
N ALA A 34 -3.43 -30.08 8.39
CA ALA A 34 -2.30 -29.95 7.47
C ALA A 34 -2.54 -28.82 6.45
N TRP A 35 -3.73 -28.77 5.86
CA TRP A 35 -4.12 -27.67 4.96
C TRP A 35 -4.25 -26.32 5.66
N ALA A 36 -4.81 -26.28 6.88
CA ALA A 36 -4.89 -25.03 7.64
C ALA A 36 -3.48 -24.49 7.97
N LEU A 37 -2.58 -25.37 8.43
CA LEU A 37 -1.19 -25.03 8.71
C LEU A 37 -0.43 -24.63 7.45
N SER A 38 -0.68 -25.26 6.31
CA SER A 38 -0.04 -24.88 5.05
C SER A 38 -0.38 -23.46 4.63
N VAL A 39 -1.64 -23.04 4.81
CA VAL A 39 -2.05 -21.64 4.61
C VAL A 39 -1.35 -20.70 5.60
N ILE A 40 -1.30 -21.05 6.89
CA ILE A 40 -0.66 -20.22 7.93
C ILE A 40 0.84 -20.01 7.62
N PHE A 41 1.56 -21.09 7.32
CA PHE A 41 3.01 -21.04 7.09
C PHE A 41 3.38 -20.46 5.72
N LEU A 42 2.50 -20.56 4.72
CA LEU A 42 2.60 -19.77 3.51
C LEU A 42 2.64 -18.27 3.84
N VAL A 43 1.73 -17.78 4.68
CA VAL A 43 1.74 -16.37 5.10
C VAL A 43 3.07 -16.01 5.77
N PHE A 44 3.51 -16.83 6.72
CA PHE A 44 4.76 -16.59 7.46
C PHE A 44 5.97 -16.59 6.53
N THR A 45 6.02 -17.50 5.55
CA THR A 45 7.12 -17.57 4.58
C THR A 45 7.17 -16.32 3.70
N LEU A 46 6.03 -15.93 3.13
CA LEU A 46 5.95 -14.71 2.32
C LEU A 46 6.35 -13.49 3.14
N ARG A 47 5.85 -13.40 4.38
CA ARG A 47 6.18 -12.30 5.29
C ARG A 47 7.64 -12.30 5.73
N ALA A 48 8.28 -13.47 5.89
CA ALA A 48 9.69 -13.61 6.20
C ALA A 48 10.56 -13.12 5.04
N ILE A 49 10.23 -13.50 3.79
CA ILE A 49 10.91 -13.01 2.59
C ILE A 49 10.82 -11.48 2.50
N LEU A 50 9.65 -10.93 2.85
CA LEU A 50 9.40 -9.49 2.85
C LEU A 50 9.90 -8.75 4.12
N TYR A 51 10.58 -9.42 5.03
CA TYR A 51 11.02 -8.82 6.29
C TYR A 51 12.00 -7.66 6.07
N LYS A 52 13.04 -7.86 5.25
CA LYS A 52 14.03 -6.81 4.94
C LYS A 52 13.41 -5.55 4.30
N PRO A 53 12.61 -5.65 3.21
CA PRO A 53 11.98 -4.46 2.64
C PRO A 53 11.02 -3.79 3.63
N PHE A 54 10.31 -4.55 4.46
CA PHE A 54 9.47 -3.99 5.52
C PHE A 54 10.28 -3.14 6.52
N VAL A 55 11.40 -3.65 7.05
CA VAL A 55 12.25 -2.88 7.98
C VAL A 55 12.74 -1.58 7.35
N LYS A 56 13.20 -1.62 6.09
CA LYS A 56 13.62 -0.42 5.35
C LYS A 56 12.48 0.59 5.25
N GLN A 57 11.27 0.12 4.96
CA GLN A 57 10.12 0.98 4.78
C GLN A 57 9.60 1.60 6.09
N ILE A 58 9.68 0.87 7.22
CA ILE A 58 9.41 1.45 8.55
C ILE A 58 10.41 2.57 8.86
N ARG A 59 11.70 2.35 8.59
CA ARG A 59 12.74 3.39 8.78
C ARG A 59 12.49 4.63 7.91
N THR A 60 12.09 4.44 6.65
CA THR A 60 11.71 5.56 5.77
C THR A 60 10.48 6.30 6.28
N THR A 61 9.50 5.58 6.83
CA THR A 61 8.29 6.18 7.42
C THR A 61 8.63 6.99 8.68
N LYS A 62 9.55 6.53 9.51
CA LYS A 62 10.05 7.30 10.66
C LYS A 62 10.75 8.59 10.23
N LYS A 63 11.64 8.55 9.24
CA LYS A 63 12.28 9.77 8.69
C LYS A 63 11.24 10.79 8.18
N MET A 64 10.16 10.31 7.57
CA MET A 64 9.05 11.18 7.14
C MET A 64 8.39 11.89 8.32
N GLN A 65 8.27 11.22 9.46
CA GLN A 65 7.70 11.81 10.68
C GLN A 65 8.60 12.94 11.24
N GLU A 66 9.92 12.82 11.13
CA GLU A 66 10.88 13.87 11.54
C GLU A 66 10.79 15.12 10.66
N ILE A 67 10.48 14.96 9.37
CA ILE A 67 10.35 16.08 8.40
C ILE A 67 8.97 16.75 8.50
N ASN A 68 7.96 16.05 9.01
CA ASN A 68 6.59 16.56 9.15
C ASN A 68 6.46 17.98 9.76
N PRO A 69 7.17 18.36 10.85
CA PRO A 69 7.11 19.73 11.38
C PRO A 69 7.60 20.79 10.38
N GLN A 70 8.64 20.50 9.60
CA GLN A 70 9.15 21.40 8.57
C GLN A 70 8.15 21.52 7.41
N LEU A 71 7.51 20.40 7.05
CA LEU A 71 6.43 20.39 6.06
C LEU A 71 5.23 21.25 6.52
N GLN A 72 4.89 21.22 7.81
CA GLN A 72 3.88 22.09 8.37
C GLN A 72 4.30 23.57 8.37
N ALA A 73 5.57 23.88 8.63
CA ALA A 73 6.09 25.23 8.54
C ALA A 73 5.97 25.79 7.11
N ILE A 74 6.29 24.99 6.08
CA ILE A 74 6.11 25.37 4.67
C ILE A 74 4.62 25.62 4.36
N ARG A 75 3.73 24.72 4.78
CA ARG A 75 2.27 24.88 4.61
C ARG A 75 1.74 26.17 5.26
N LYS A 76 2.26 26.52 6.44
CA LYS A 76 1.91 27.77 7.14
C LYS A 76 2.47 29.00 6.40
N LYS A 77 3.74 28.95 5.98
CA LYS A 77 4.44 30.06 5.31
C LYS A 77 3.82 30.39 3.94
N TYR A 78 3.43 29.37 3.17
CA TYR A 78 2.91 29.52 1.81
C TYR A 78 1.41 29.18 1.70
N ALA A 79 0.62 29.35 2.77
CA ALA A 79 -0.80 28.99 2.79
C ALA A 79 -1.65 29.65 1.68
N LYS A 80 -1.22 30.83 1.20
CA LYS A 80 -1.89 31.59 0.13
C LYS A 80 -1.35 31.32 -1.27
N ASP A 81 -0.21 30.63 -1.39
CA ASP A 81 0.48 30.37 -2.66
C ASP A 81 0.71 28.86 -2.82
N ARG A 82 -0.27 28.18 -3.41
CA ARG A 82 -0.23 26.72 -3.59
C ARG A 82 0.93 26.26 -4.49
N VAL A 83 1.35 27.10 -5.44
CA VAL A 83 2.43 26.76 -6.37
C VAL A 83 3.75 26.75 -5.62
N LYS A 84 4.08 27.84 -4.92
CA LYS A 84 5.29 27.88 -4.09
C LYS A 84 5.28 26.87 -2.94
N MET A 85 4.12 26.64 -2.33
CA MET A 85 3.98 25.60 -1.31
C MET A 85 4.37 24.23 -1.85
N THR A 86 3.90 23.88 -3.05
CA THR A 86 4.19 22.57 -3.66
C THR A 86 5.67 22.46 -4.04
N GLU A 87 6.25 23.53 -4.59
CA GLU A 87 7.67 23.60 -4.95
C GLU A 87 8.60 23.45 -3.74
N GLU A 88 8.34 24.20 -2.67
CA GLU A 88 9.14 24.17 -1.44
C GLU A 88 8.96 22.83 -0.70
N MET A 89 7.75 22.25 -0.71
CA MET A 89 7.54 20.89 -0.20
C MET A 89 8.35 19.86 -0.98
N GLN A 90 8.41 19.97 -2.32
CA GLN A 90 9.21 19.07 -3.15
C GLN A 90 10.71 19.27 -2.92
N LYS A 91 11.16 20.53 -2.79
CA LYS A 91 12.55 20.88 -2.49
C LYS A 91 12.98 20.30 -1.15
N LEU A 92 12.18 20.48 -0.10
CA LEU A 92 12.41 19.92 1.22
C LEU A 92 12.49 18.38 1.17
N GLN A 93 11.59 17.72 0.43
CA GLN A 93 11.64 16.26 0.27
C GLN A 93 12.92 15.79 -0.44
N LYS A 94 13.38 16.52 -1.46
CA LYS A 94 14.62 16.23 -2.19
C LYS A 94 15.87 16.45 -1.33
N GLU A 95 15.94 17.56 -0.59
CA GLU A 95 17.06 17.88 0.31
C GLU A 95 17.23 16.81 1.40
N HIS A 96 16.13 16.25 1.89
CA HIS A 96 16.16 15.15 2.86
C HIS A 96 16.23 13.75 2.23
N GLY A 97 16.41 13.65 0.90
CA GLY A 97 16.53 12.38 0.17
C GLY A 97 15.31 11.46 0.32
N PHE A 98 14.12 12.04 0.52
CA PHE A 98 12.90 11.31 0.79
C PHE A 98 12.09 11.05 -0.49
N ASN A 99 11.71 9.79 -0.74
CA ASN A 99 10.83 9.42 -1.84
C ASN A 99 9.43 9.01 -1.30
N PRO A 100 8.36 9.78 -1.60
CA PRO A 100 7.01 9.48 -1.11
C PRO A 100 6.47 8.11 -1.54
N LEU A 101 6.95 7.56 -2.66
CA LEU A 101 6.54 6.23 -3.14
C LEU A 101 7.11 5.10 -2.27
N LEU A 102 8.25 5.31 -1.61
CA LEU A 102 8.79 4.31 -0.68
C LEU A 102 7.93 4.17 0.58
N GLY A 103 7.14 5.18 0.93
CA GLY A 103 6.23 5.14 2.07
C GLY A 103 5.05 4.18 1.86
N CYS A 104 4.51 4.09 0.64
CA CYS A 104 3.41 3.19 0.29
C CYS A 104 3.85 1.81 -0.19
N LEU A 105 5.16 1.54 -0.22
CA LEU A 105 5.75 0.29 -0.72
C LEU A 105 5.13 -1.00 -0.16
N PRO A 106 4.70 -1.13 1.12
CA PRO A 106 4.12 -2.38 1.59
C PRO A 106 2.75 -2.60 1.02
N MET A 107 1.97 -1.54 0.80
CA MET A 107 0.67 -1.71 0.18
C MET A 107 0.86 -2.20 -1.25
N LEU A 108 1.80 -1.61 -1.99
CA LEU A 108 2.13 -2.04 -3.35
C LEU A 108 2.68 -3.47 -3.42
N LEU A 109 3.45 -3.91 -2.43
CA LEU A 109 4.00 -5.27 -2.40
C LEU A 109 3.02 -6.30 -1.84
N GLN A 110 2.14 -5.88 -0.92
CA GLN A 110 1.14 -6.75 -0.28
C GLN A 110 -0.05 -7.04 -1.19
N ILE A 111 -0.50 -6.07 -2.00
CA ILE A 111 -1.65 -6.26 -2.89
C ILE A 111 -1.42 -7.44 -3.85
N PRO A 112 -0.30 -7.53 -4.60
CA PRO A 112 -0.04 -8.67 -5.48
C PRO A 112 0.03 -10.01 -4.74
N VAL A 113 0.64 -10.04 -3.54
CA VAL A 113 0.74 -11.24 -2.71
C VAL A 113 -0.66 -11.71 -2.27
N PHE A 114 -1.50 -10.80 -1.80
CA PHE A 114 -2.88 -11.13 -1.42
C PHE A 114 -3.69 -11.59 -2.62
N ILE A 115 -3.60 -10.92 -3.77
CA ILE A 115 -4.28 -11.35 -5.01
C ILE A 115 -3.83 -12.77 -5.40
N GLY A 116 -2.53 -13.05 -5.28
CA GLY A 116 -1.96 -14.36 -5.55
C GLY A 116 -2.57 -15.45 -4.69
N LEU A 117 -2.54 -15.23 -3.37
CA LEU A 117 -3.10 -16.15 -2.39
C LEU A 117 -4.62 -16.32 -2.56
N PHE A 118 -5.34 -15.21 -2.63
CA PHE A 118 -6.80 -15.19 -2.79
C PHE A 118 -7.22 -15.98 -4.02
N HIS A 119 -6.52 -15.77 -5.14
CA HIS A 119 -6.79 -16.49 -6.37
C HIS A 119 -6.54 -17.99 -6.20
N VAL A 120 -5.36 -18.41 -5.72
CA VAL A 120 -5.04 -19.84 -5.54
C VAL A 120 -6.04 -20.53 -4.61
N LEU A 121 -6.39 -19.93 -3.47
CA LEU A 121 -7.33 -20.51 -2.51
C LEU A 121 -8.75 -20.58 -3.05
N ARG A 122 -9.23 -19.50 -3.70
CA ARG A 122 -10.55 -19.49 -4.32
C ARG A 122 -10.63 -20.49 -5.48
N SER A 123 -9.55 -20.66 -6.23
CA SER A 123 -9.49 -21.59 -7.37
C SER A 123 -9.55 -23.07 -6.98
N PHE A 124 -9.62 -23.45 -5.69
CA PHE A 124 -9.98 -24.82 -5.32
C PHE A 124 -11.47 -25.12 -5.58
N ASN A 125 -12.37 -24.18 -5.30
CA ASN A 125 -13.79 -24.29 -5.68
C ASN A 125 -14.10 -23.37 -6.88
N ARG A 126 -14.32 -23.96 -8.06
CA ARG A 126 -14.53 -23.26 -9.33
C ARG A 126 -15.98 -23.31 -9.81
N MET A 127 -16.90 -23.74 -8.94
CA MET A 127 -18.33 -23.80 -9.26
C MET A 127 -19.00 -22.42 -9.26
N ALA A 128 -18.39 -21.44 -8.58
CA ALA A 128 -18.94 -20.11 -8.47
C ALA A 128 -19.23 -19.48 -9.84
N THR A 129 -20.31 -18.71 -9.90
CA THR A 129 -20.74 -18.02 -11.12
C THR A 129 -20.44 -16.52 -11.03
N GLY A 130 -19.90 -15.92 -12.08
CA GLY A 130 -19.63 -14.48 -12.16
C GLY A 130 -18.42 -14.10 -13.01
N MET A 131 -18.10 -12.79 -13.06
CA MET A 131 -16.96 -12.28 -13.81
C MET A 131 -15.65 -12.91 -13.32
N GLY A 132 -14.89 -13.52 -14.24
CA GLY A 132 -13.60 -14.16 -13.94
C GLY A 132 -13.71 -15.51 -13.21
N GLN A 133 -14.91 -16.09 -13.11
CA GLN A 133 -15.08 -17.48 -12.66
C GLN A 133 -15.16 -18.44 -13.86
N LEU A 134 -14.86 -19.72 -13.63
CA LEU A 134 -14.84 -20.73 -14.69
C LEU A 134 -16.17 -21.49 -14.84
N HIS A 135 -17.09 -21.37 -13.87
CA HIS A 135 -18.41 -22.03 -13.88
C HIS A 135 -18.33 -23.53 -14.17
N MET A 136 -17.48 -24.23 -13.44
CA MET A 136 -17.30 -25.68 -13.60
C MET A 136 -18.36 -26.46 -12.83
N THR A 137 -18.68 -27.67 -13.27
CA THR A 137 -19.46 -28.60 -12.45
C THR A 137 -18.66 -29.06 -11.23
N ALA A 138 -19.31 -29.69 -10.24
CA ALA A 138 -18.62 -30.27 -9.10
C ALA A 138 -17.58 -31.31 -9.53
N GLU A 139 -17.93 -32.18 -10.48
CA GLU A 139 -17.04 -33.21 -11.04
C GLU A 139 -15.84 -32.61 -11.76
N GLN A 140 -16.07 -31.60 -12.59
CA GLN A 140 -15.00 -30.89 -13.30
C GLN A 140 -14.06 -30.17 -12.32
N THR A 141 -14.62 -29.50 -11.32
CA THR A 141 -13.85 -28.81 -10.27
C THR A 141 -12.91 -29.78 -9.55
N ARG A 142 -13.44 -30.94 -9.15
CA ARG A 142 -12.70 -32.01 -8.45
C ARG A 142 -11.68 -32.74 -9.33
N SER A 143 -11.88 -32.78 -10.65
CA SER A 143 -10.96 -33.43 -11.60
C SER A 143 -9.90 -32.50 -12.19
N THR A 144 -9.93 -31.21 -11.85
CA THR A 144 -9.02 -30.20 -12.41
C THR A 144 -7.98 -29.76 -11.38
N GLY A 145 -6.69 -29.95 -11.70
CA GLY A 145 -5.58 -29.48 -10.87
C GLY A 145 -5.60 -27.95 -10.64
N ASN A 146 -4.88 -27.47 -9.63
CA ASN A 146 -4.81 -26.06 -9.27
C ASN A 146 -3.36 -25.59 -9.17
N TYR A 147 -2.80 -25.04 -10.25
CA TYR A 147 -1.39 -24.66 -10.31
C TYR A 147 -0.46 -25.80 -9.87
N ALA A 148 0.31 -25.63 -8.78
CA ALA A 148 1.19 -26.66 -8.22
C ALA A 148 0.44 -27.90 -7.68
N PHE A 149 -0.88 -27.83 -7.49
CA PHE A 149 -1.67 -28.91 -6.92
C PHE A 149 -2.24 -29.83 -8.01
N SER A 150 -2.06 -31.15 -7.84
CA SER A 150 -2.69 -32.15 -8.70
C SER A 150 -4.21 -32.20 -8.47
N ALA A 151 -4.97 -32.84 -9.39
CA ALA A 151 -6.40 -33.05 -9.20
C ALA A 151 -6.72 -33.84 -7.92
N GLU A 152 -5.86 -34.79 -7.54
CA GLU A 152 -5.98 -35.53 -6.29
C GLU A 152 -5.85 -34.62 -5.07
N GLN A 153 -4.85 -33.73 -5.06
CA GLN A 153 -4.66 -32.77 -3.98
C GLN A 153 -5.80 -31.75 -3.91
N VAL A 154 -6.39 -31.38 -5.05
CA VAL A 154 -7.60 -30.55 -5.09
C VAL A 154 -8.77 -31.27 -4.43
N ARG A 155 -9.01 -32.55 -4.72
CA ARG A 155 -10.04 -33.35 -4.03
C ARG A 155 -9.77 -33.43 -2.54
N ASN A 156 -8.53 -33.75 -2.15
CA ASN A 156 -8.13 -33.82 -0.75
C ASN A 156 -8.36 -32.49 -0.01
N PHE A 157 -8.07 -31.35 -0.64
CA PHE A 157 -8.38 -30.03 -0.08
C PHE A 157 -9.89 -29.79 0.07
N LEU A 158 -10.69 -30.10 -0.96
CA LEU A 158 -12.14 -29.92 -0.95
C LEU A 158 -12.84 -30.82 0.10
N ASP A 159 -12.28 -32.00 0.34
CA ASP A 159 -12.78 -32.98 1.32
C ASP A 159 -12.26 -32.70 2.73
N SER A 160 -11.22 -31.86 2.88
CA SER A 160 -10.66 -31.52 4.18
C SER A 160 -11.65 -30.75 5.05
N ARG A 161 -11.64 -31.01 6.36
CA ARG A 161 -12.53 -30.37 7.34
C ARG A 161 -11.71 -29.73 8.46
N LEU A 162 -11.94 -28.44 8.72
CA LEU A 162 -11.44 -27.76 9.90
C LEU A 162 -12.64 -27.45 10.80
N PHE A 163 -12.67 -28.00 12.01
CA PHE A 163 -13.83 -27.91 12.92
C PHE A 163 -15.16 -28.34 12.25
N GLY A 164 -15.10 -29.34 11.36
CA GLY A 164 -16.27 -29.88 10.65
C GLY A 164 -16.72 -29.09 9.42
N VAL A 165 -15.95 -28.09 8.96
CA VAL A 165 -16.31 -27.31 7.75
C VAL A 165 -15.19 -27.30 6.69
N PRO A 166 -15.53 -27.26 5.39
CA PRO A 166 -14.52 -27.19 4.33
C PRO A 166 -13.74 -25.86 4.35
N LEU A 167 -12.43 -25.91 4.12
CA LEU A 167 -11.57 -24.71 4.17
C LEU A 167 -11.88 -23.69 3.07
N SER A 168 -12.37 -24.12 1.90
CA SER A 168 -12.79 -23.22 0.82
C SER A 168 -14.22 -22.68 0.97
N SER A 169 -14.99 -23.17 1.93
CA SER A 169 -16.39 -22.76 2.09
C SER A 169 -16.55 -21.39 2.74
N TYR A 170 -17.67 -20.71 2.49
CA TYR A 170 -17.98 -19.41 3.11
C TYR A 170 -19.49 -19.25 3.40
N ILE A 171 -19.83 -18.32 4.31
CA ILE A 171 -21.21 -18.21 4.84
C ILE A 171 -22.22 -17.86 3.75
N THR A 172 -21.88 -16.95 2.83
CA THR A 172 -22.80 -16.49 1.78
C THR A 172 -22.78 -17.38 0.53
N GLU A 173 -22.06 -18.50 0.55
CA GLU A 173 -21.93 -19.41 -0.60
C GLU A 173 -23.28 -20.04 -0.97
N PRO A 174 -23.65 -20.09 -2.26
CA PRO A 174 -24.84 -20.82 -2.70
C PRO A 174 -24.76 -22.30 -2.35
N THR A 175 -25.85 -22.87 -1.85
CA THR A 175 -25.89 -24.29 -1.43
C THR A 175 -25.65 -25.27 -2.57
N THR A 176 -25.86 -24.85 -3.82
CA THR A 176 -25.53 -25.62 -5.02
C THR A 176 -24.02 -25.85 -5.17
N GLU A 177 -23.20 -24.92 -4.69
CA GLU A 177 -21.73 -25.02 -4.75
C GLU A 177 -21.17 -25.96 -3.69
N PHE A 178 -21.97 -26.33 -2.67
CA PHE A 178 -21.55 -27.28 -1.63
C PHE A 178 -21.25 -28.68 -2.19
N GLN A 179 -21.79 -28.99 -3.37
CA GLN A 179 -21.48 -30.23 -4.09
C GLN A 179 -19.99 -30.37 -4.44
N ALA A 180 -19.21 -29.28 -4.49
CA ALA A 180 -17.77 -29.36 -4.69
C ALA A 180 -17.04 -30.08 -3.54
N PHE A 181 -17.58 -30.02 -2.32
CA PHE A 181 -16.92 -30.47 -1.09
C PHE A 181 -17.27 -31.90 -0.69
N VAL A 182 -18.04 -32.60 -1.51
CA VAL A 182 -18.40 -34.00 -1.31
C VAL A 182 -18.21 -34.77 -2.61
N GLU A 183 -17.95 -36.06 -2.49
CA GLU A 183 -17.92 -36.94 -3.65
C GLU A 183 -19.32 -37.12 -4.24
N LYS A 184 -19.40 -37.36 -5.56
CA LYS A 184 -20.67 -37.53 -6.27
C LYS A 184 -21.50 -38.63 -5.59
N GLY A 185 -22.76 -38.31 -5.28
CA GLY A 185 -23.69 -39.24 -4.64
C GLY A 185 -23.62 -39.29 -3.11
N HIS A 186 -22.65 -38.63 -2.48
CA HIS A 186 -22.59 -38.51 -1.02
C HIS A 186 -23.44 -37.33 -0.52
N ALA A 187 -24.01 -37.48 0.66
CA ALA A 187 -24.76 -36.41 1.32
C ALA A 187 -23.80 -35.31 1.80
N ILE A 188 -24.27 -34.06 1.77
CA ILE A 188 -23.54 -32.91 2.34
C ILE A 188 -23.51 -33.06 3.85
N ASP A 189 -22.31 -33.10 4.43
CA ASP A 189 -22.02 -33.38 5.84
C ASP A 189 -21.94 -32.13 6.73
N PHE A 190 -22.17 -30.93 6.17
CA PHE A 190 -22.13 -29.65 6.87
C PHE A 190 -23.27 -28.73 6.43
N THR A 191 -23.54 -27.70 7.23
CA THR A 191 -24.54 -26.67 6.92
C THR A 191 -23.92 -25.29 6.95
N ARG A 192 -24.66 -24.29 6.41
CA ARG A 192 -24.30 -22.87 6.55
C ARG A 192 -24.11 -22.45 8.01
N MET A 193 -24.87 -23.06 8.93
CA MET A 193 -24.72 -22.78 10.36
C MET A 193 -23.40 -23.32 10.92
N ASN A 194 -22.95 -24.51 10.48
CA ASN A 194 -21.63 -25.02 10.85
C ASN A 194 -20.53 -24.05 10.40
N ILE A 195 -20.61 -23.55 9.16
CA ILE A 195 -19.67 -22.54 8.63
C ILE A 195 -19.70 -21.29 9.51
N ALA A 196 -20.89 -20.76 9.82
CA ALA A 196 -21.05 -19.56 10.63
C ALA A 196 -20.47 -19.69 12.03
N ILE A 197 -20.64 -20.84 12.69
CA ILE A 197 -20.10 -21.13 14.04
C ILE A 197 -18.58 -21.05 14.06
N VAL A 198 -17.90 -21.41 12.96
CA VAL A 198 -16.45 -21.33 12.86
C VAL A 198 -15.99 -19.94 12.41
N VAL A 199 -16.63 -19.41 11.36
CA VAL A 199 -16.23 -18.16 10.70
C VAL A 199 -16.47 -16.92 11.57
N ILE A 200 -17.61 -16.82 12.27
CA ILE A 200 -17.95 -15.63 13.06
C ILE A 200 -16.94 -15.39 14.19
N PRO A 201 -16.61 -16.38 15.04
CA PRO A 201 -15.57 -16.21 16.06
C PRO A 201 -14.21 -15.84 15.47
N MET A 202 -13.80 -16.49 14.36
CA MET A 202 -12.55 -16.16 13.68
C MET A 202 -12.52 -14.70 13.21
N MET A 203 -13.62 -14.19 12.66
CA MET A 203 -13.73 -12.80 12.23
C MET A 203 -13.68 -11.82 13.40
N ILE A 204 -14.32 -12.14 14.53
CA ILE A 204 -14.25 -11.33 15.74
C ILE A 204 -12.80 -11.26 16.24
N ILE A 205 -12.11 -12.39 16.33
CA ILE A 205 -10.71 -12.46 16.73
C ILE A 205 -9.83 -11.66 15.75
N ALA A 206 -10.01 -11.85 14.44
CA ALA A 206 -9.26 -11.13 13.42
C ALA A 206 -9.52 -9.61 13.49
N SER A 207 -10.75 -9.18 13.70
CA SER A 207 -11.14 -7.78 13.85
C SER A 207 -10.48 -7.14 15.07
N ILE A 208 -10.54 -7.81 16.23
CA ILE A 208 -9.87 -7.37 17.46
C ILE A 208 -8.35 -7.28 17.24
N ALA A 209 -7.74 -8.31 16.65
CA ALA A 209 -6.31 -8.33 16.38
C ALA A 209 -5.90 -7.20 15.42
N THR A 210 -6.68 -6.93 14.37
CA THR A 210 -6.45 -5.80 13.46
C THR A 210 -6.61 -4.46 14.17
N HIS A 211 -7.62 -4.31 15.03
CA HIS A 211 -7.77 -3.10 15.84
C HIS A 211 -6.57 -2.89 16.78
N MET A 212 -6.10 -3.94 17.45
CA MET A 212 -4.91 -3.89 18.30
C MET A 212 -3.64 -3.52 17.51
N ASN A 213 -3.43 -4.13 16.35
CA ASN A 213 -2.32 -3.81 15.45
C ASN A 213 -2.37 -2.35 14.97
N SER A 214 -3.55 -1.85 14.62
CA SER A 214 -3.76 -0.44 14.25
C SER A 214 -3.51 0.49 15.43
N ARG A 215 -4.00 0.16 16.64
CA ARG A 215 -3.74 0.95 17.86
C ARG A 215 -2.26 1.04 18.18
N ALA A 216 -1.54 -0.08 18.13
CA ALA A 216 -0.10 -0.10 18.35
C ALA A 216 0.67 0.73 17.30
N SER A 217 0.18 0.77 16.06
CA SER A 217 0.77 1.62 15.00
C SER A 217 0.51 3.12 15.27
N VAL A 218 -0.73 3.49 15.60
CA VAL A 218 -1.12 4.88 15.87
C VAL A 218 -0.40 5.44 17.10
N ALA A 219 -0.29 4.65 18.17
CA ALA A 219 0.39 5.05 19.40
C ALA A 219 1.89 5.36 19.22
N ARG A 220 2.50 4.88 18.12
CA ARG A 220 3.92 5.14 17.78
C ARG A 220 4.12 6.38 16.91
N GLN A 221 3.05 7.07 16.50
CA GLN A 221 3.16 8.30 15.73
C GLN A 221 3.46 9.49 16.66
N PRO A 222 4.29 10.46 16.25
CA PRO A 222 4.50 11.66 17.06
C PRO A 222 3.24 12.52 17.11
N GLU A 223 3.07 13.27 18.21
CA GLU A 223 1.87 14.10 18.44
C GLU A 223 1.60 15.09 17.30
N ALA A 224 2.66 15.71 16.75
CA ALA A 224 2.55 16.62 15.61
C ALA A 224 1.94 15.97 14.35
N ALA A 225 2.03 14.64 14.20
CA ALA A 225 1.36 13.92 13.12
C ALA A 225 -0.15 13.79 13.33
N LEU A 226 -0.62 13.72 14.58
CA LEU A 226 -2.04 13.57 14.93
C LEU A 226 -2.85 14.86 14.67
N GLU A 227 -2.17 16.01 14.62
CA GLU A 227 -2.77 17.29 14.28
C GLU A 227 -3.08 17.42 12.77
N ASN A 228 -2.43 16.64 11.90
CA ASN A 228 -2.67 16.66 10.47
C ASN A 228 -4.03 15.99 10.13
N PRO A 229 -4.98 16.70 9.48
CA PRO A 229 -6.29 16.14 9.12
C PRO A 229 -6.21 14.85 8.29
N GLN A 230 -5.22 14.75 7.38
CA GLN A 230 -5.04 13.57 6.54
C GLN A 230 -4.60 12.34 7.36
N THR A 231 -3.68 12.53 8.31
CA THR A 231 -3.21 11.47 9.21
C THR A 231 -4.33 11.03 10.16
N ARG A 232 -5.12 11.98 10.68
CA ARG A 232 -6.27 11.68 11.52
C ARG A 232 -7.31 10.83 10.78
N MET A 233 -7.60 11.16 9.52
CA MET A 233 -8.49 10.37 8.68
C MET A 233 -7.95 8.95 8.49
N MET A 234 -6.66 8.80 8.15
CA MET A 234 -6.04 7.47 8.02
C MET A 234 -6.10 6.67 9.32
N ASN A 235 -5.84 7.30 10.47
CA ASN A 235 -5.92 6.65 11.78
C ASN A 235 -7.35 6.21 12.09
N MET A 236 -8.35 7.02 11.78
CA MET A 236 -9.77 6.64 11.95
C MET A 236 -10.15 5.43 11.08
N LEU A 237 -9.75 5.44 9.81
CA LEU A 237 -9.97 4.31 8.90
C LEU A 237 -9.29 3.04 9.43
N ALA A 238 -8.03 3.15 9.86
CA ALA A 238 -7.25 2.04 10.36
C ALA A 238 -7.79 1.46 11.67
N LEU A 239 -8.26 2.32 12.58
CA LEU A 239 -8.74 1.92 13.90
C LEU A 239 -10.14 1.34 13.87
N TYR A 240 -11.02 1.81 12.99
CA TYR A 240 -12.45 1.48 13.06
C TYR A 240 -12.97 0.88 11.76
N VAL A 241 -12.66 1.48 10.62
CA VAL A 241 -13.22 1.04 9.34
C VAL A 241 -12.65 -0.30 8.89
N PHE A 242 -11.33 -0.52 9.00
CA PHE A 242 -10.76 -1.82 8.61
C PHE A 242 -11.19 -2.97 9.54
N PRO A 243 -11.15 -2.86 10.88
CA PRO A 243 -11.66 -3.90 11.76
C PRO A 243 -13.16 -4.20 11.53
N LEU A 244 -13.99 -3.17 11.35
CA LEU A 244 -15.40 -3.35 11.02
C LEU A 244 -15.58 -3.98 9.64
N GLY A 245 -14.77 -3.58 8.67
CA GLY A 245 -14.76 -4.13 7.33
C GLY A 245 -14.50 -5.64 7.32
N ILE A 246 -13.59 -6.14 8.17
CA ILE A 246 -13.37 -7.58 8.34
C ILE A 246 -14.64 -8.29 8.84
N LEU A 247 -15.38 -7.68 9.78
CA LEU A 247 -16.64 -8.24 10.29
C LEU A 247 -17.76 -8.24 9.24
N VAL A 248 -17.82 -7.22 8.38
CA VAL A 248 -18.87 -7.11 7.35
C VAL A 248 -18.56 -8.00 6.15
N THR A 249 -17.28 -8.12 5.77
CA THR A 249 -16.86 -8.82 4.55
C THR A 249 -16.53 -10.28 4.78
N GLY A 250 -16.18 -10.69 6.00
CA GLY A 250 -15.83 -12.07 6.31
C GLY A 250 -16.85 -13.15 5.91
N PRO A 251 -18.19 -12.91 5.92
CA PRO A 251 -19.16 -13.90 5.45
C PRO A 251 -19.03 -14.26 3.96
N PHE A 252 -18.39 -13.39 3.17
CA PHE A 252 -18.19 -13.55 1.73
C PHE A 252 -16.87 -14.24 1.37
N PHE A 253 -16.02 -14.53 2.36
CA PHE A 253 -14.69 -15.06 2.13
C PHE A 253 -14.53 -16.49 2.65
N PRO A 254 -13.84 -17.37 1.89
CA PRO A 254 -13.47 -18.70 2.33
C PRO A 254 -12.79 -18.74 3.70
N VAL A 255 -13.06 -19.81 4.48
CA VAL A 255 -12.40 -20.06 5.78
C VAL A 255 -10.87 -19.94 5.67
N ALA A 256 -10.25 -20.46 4.60
CA ALA A 256 -8.82 -20.38 4.36
C ALA A 256 -8.30 -18.94 4.24
N ILE A 257 -9.09 -18.01 3.68
CA ILE A 257 -8.72 -16.60 3.59
C ILE A 257 -8.80 -15.92 4.97
N LEU A 258 -9.71 -16.37 5.83
CA LEU A 258 -9.78 -15.89 7.21
C LEU A 258 -8.61 -16.41 8.06
N LEU A 259 -8.18 -17.67 7.83
CA LEU A 259 -6.93 -18.19 8.40
C LEU A 259 -5.75 -17.31 8.01
N TYR A 260 -5.62 -16.97 6.73
CA TYR A 260 -4.62 -16.01 6.27
C TYR A 260 -4.71 -14.69 7.05
N TRP A 261 -5.90 -14.13 7.24
CA TRP A 261 -6.08 -12.88 7.97
C TRP A 261 -5.59 -12.98 9.42
N MET A 262 -5.90 -14.09 10.09
CA MET A 262 -5.43 -14.35 11.46
C MET A 262 -3.91 -14.49 11.51
N SER A 263 -3.31 -15.33 10.66
CA SER A 263 -1.85 -15.49 10.56
C SER A 263 -1.16 -14.16 10.27
N ASN A 264 -1.73 -13.37 9.37
CA ASN A 264 -1.21 -12.07 9.01
C ASN A 264 -1.22 -11.10 10.18
N ASN A 265 -2.27 -11.10 11.01
CA ASN A 265 -2.33 -10.28 12.21
C ASN A 265 -1.33 -10.75 13.28
N ILE A 266 -1.18 -12.06 13.48
CA ILE A 266 -0.19 -12.65 14.41
C ILE A 266 1.22 -12.24 13.99
N TRP A 267 1.56 -12.43 12.71
CA TRP A 267 2.84 -12.03 12.17
C TRP A 267 3.06 -10.53 12.33
N THR A 268 2.07 -9.71 11.97
CA THR A 268 2.18 -8.25 12.06
C THR A 268 2.45 -7.82 13.51
N TYR A 269 1.75 -8.41 14.47
CA TYR A 269 1.98 -8.13 15.88
C TYR A 269 3.42 -8.48 16.27
N GLY A 270 3.88 -9.70 16.02
CA GLY A 270 5.25 -10.12 16.34
C GLY A 270 6.32 -9.28 15.64
N GLN A 271 6.17 -9.07 14.33
CA GLN A 271 7.07 -8.27 13.51
C GLN A 271 7.15 -6.83 14.01
N GLN A 272 6.03 -6.20 14.36
CA GLN A 272 6.03 -4.85 14.91
C GLN A 272 6.81 -4.80 16.23
N HIS A 273 6.59 -5.73 17.15
CA HIS A 273 7.30 -5.72 18.44
C HIS A 273 8.80 -5.88 18.27
N ILE A 274 9.24 -6.81 17.42
CA ILE A 274 10.66 -7.05 17.14
C ILE A 274 11.30 -5.84 16.44
N VAL A 275 10.69 -5.35 15.36
CA VAL A 275 11.27 -4.29 14.52
C VAL A 275 11.31 -2.96 15.26
N PHE A 276 10.19 -2.54 15.88
CA PHE A 276 10.17 -1.28 16.61
C PHE A 276 11.02 -1.34 17.88
N GLY A 277 11.05 -2.48 18.58
CA GLY A 277 11.94 -2.68 19.73
C GLY A 277 13.41 -2.53 19.33
N ARG A 278 13.81 -3.13 18.20
CA ARG A 278 15.17 -2.98 17.66
C ARG A 278 15.50 -1.53 17.29
N ILE A 279 14.59 -0.83 16.60
CA ILE A 279 14.82 0.56 16.21
C ILE A 279 14.91 1.47 17.44
N ALA A 280 14.05 1.26 18.45
CA ALA A 280 14.10 2.05 19.69
C ALA A 280 15.44 1.87 20.43
N LYS A 281 15.95 0.63 20.47
CA LYS A 281 17.28 0.34 21.04
C LYS A 281 18.40 1.04 20.25
N GLU A 282 18.37 0.96 18.92
CA GLU A 282 19.33 1.66 18.04
C GLU A 282 19.30 3.19 18.27
N GLU A 283 18.12 3.78 18.47
CA GLU A 283 17.94 5.21 18.76
C GLU A 283 18.47 5.61 20.15
N GLU A 284 18.25 4.78 21.17
CA GLU A 284 18.75 5.00 22.53
C GLU A 284 20.28 4.96 22.58
N GLU A 285 20.90 3.95 21.95
CA GLU A 285 22.35 3.83 21.82
C GLU A 285 22.94 5.06 21.08
N ALA A 286 22.30 5.51 20.00
CA ALA A 286 22.72 6.71 19.29
C ALA A 286 22.58 7.99 20.14
N ARG A 287 21.56 8.09 21.00
CA ARG A 287 21.39 9.21 21.95
C ARG A 287 22.46 9.20 23.03
N LEU A 288 22.75 8.05 23.62
CA LEU A 288 23.80 7.90 24.63
C LEU A 288 25.18 8.23 24.06
N ALA A 289 25.51 7.70 22.88
CA ALA A 289 26.76 8.02 22.18
C ALA A 289 26.91 9.52 21.87
N LYS A 290 25.82 10.21 21.51
CA LYS A 290 25.82 11.67 21.36
C LYS A 290 26.07 12.38 22.68
N GLN A 291 25.46 11.94 23.78
CA GLN A 291 25.68 12.52 25.10
C GLN A 291 27.11 12.30 25.61
N GLU A 292 27.69 11.13 25.38
CA GLU A 292 29.09 10.85 25.72
C GLU A 292 30.06 11.71 24.92
N LYS A 293 29.83 11.87 23.60
CA LYS A 293 30.62 12.79 22.77
C LYS A 293 30.52 14.24 23.27
N LEU A 294 29.33 14.68 23.69
CA LEU A 294 29.13 16.01 24.26
C LEU A 294 29.86 16.16 25.61
N LYS A 295 29.86 15.13 26.46
CA LYS A 295 30.58 15.13 27.75
C LYS A 295 32.10 15.09 27.56
N ALA A 296 32.60 14.31 26.61
CA ALA A 296 34.02 14.24 26.28
C ALA A 296 34.55 15.56 25.68
N ASN A 297 33.71 16.25 24.90
CA ASN A 297 34.01 17.57 24.34
C ASN A 297 33.63 18.73 25.28
N ALA A 298 33.15 18.45 26.50
CA ALA A 298 32.80 19.50 27.45
C ALA A 298 34.07 20.15 28.01
N PRO A 299 34.20 21.48 27.97
CA PRO A 299 35.34 22.17 28.55
C PRO A 299 35.40 21.93 30.07
N LYS A 300 36.62 21.80 30.62
CA LYS A 300 36.82 21.54 32.05
C LYS A 300 36.11 22.60 32.91
N PRO A 301 35.43 22.21 34.01
CA PRO A 301 34.80 23.17 34.93
C PRO A 301 35.82 24.22 35.39
N GLY A 302 35.58 25.50 35.09
CA GLY A 302 36.48 26.61 35.40
C GLY A 302 37.29 27.18 34.23
N ALA A 303 37.21 26.60 33.02
CA ALA A 303 37.80 27.21 31.83
C ALA A 303 37.05 28.49 31.45
N ARG A 304 37.65 29.66 31.71
CA ARG A 304 37.11 30.95 31.25
C ARG A 304 37.04 30.94 29.71
N PRO A 305 35.92 31.36 29.09
CA PRO A 305 35.88 31.49 27.64
C PRO A 305 36.95 32.50 27.23
N ASP A 306 37.91 32.05 26.42
CA ASP A 306 39.02 32.89 25.98
C ASP A 306 38.49 34.02 25.08
N ARG A 307 38.30 35.19 25.69
CA ARG A 307 37.84 36.41 25.00
C ARG A 307 38.80 36.84 23.88
N ALA A 308 40.06 36.38 23.88
CA ALA A 308 41.04 36.72 22.85
C ALA A 308 40.69 36.15 21.47
N LYS A 309 39.93 35.04 21.40
CA LYS A 309 39.49 34.45 20.13
C LYS A 309 38.27 35.15 19.52
N LYS A 310 37.50 35.90 20.32
CA LYS A 310 36.32 36.65 19.84
C LYS A 310 36.69 37.95 19.11
N ASN A 311 37.92 38.47 19.31
CA ASN A 311 38.37 39.74 18.74
C ASN A 311 39.23 39.63 17.46
N LYS A 312 39.41 38.42 16.91
CA LYS A 312 40.09 38.21 15.60
C LYS A 312 39.13 37.82 14.46
N GLY A 313 37.83 38.09 14.59
CA GLY A 313 36.83 37.80 13.56
C GLY A 313 35.90 38.99 13.24
N GLY A 314 36.29 40.21 13.59
CA GLY A 314 35.62 41.43 13.17
C GLY A 314 36.27 41.97 11.90
N GLY A 315 35.95 41.39 10.75
CA GLY A 315 36.47 41.83 9.46
C GLY A 315 35.69 41.21 8.31
N THR A 316 34.86 42.02 7.67
CA THR A 316 34.15 41.80 6.39
C THR A 316 33.23 40.59 6.29
N ALA A 317 31.92 40.87 6.31
CA ALA A 317 30.90 40.00 5.75
C ALA A 317 31.09 39.90 4.23
N GLN A 318 31.83 38.89 3.79
CA GLN A 318 31.82 38.42 2.41
C GLN A 318 30.85 37.24 2.33
N ARG A 319 29.84 37.40 1.47
CA ARG A 319 28.92 36.32 1.10
C ARG A 319 29.71 35.32 0.27
N ASP A 320 30.06 34.19 0.87
CA ASP A 320 30.50 33.02 0.10
C ASP A 320 29.46 31.92 0.21
N ALA A 321 28.87 31.64 -0.95
CA ALA A 321 27.98 30.54 -1.20
C ALA A 321 28.72 29.23 -0.96
N VAL A 322 28.17 28.37 -0.11
CA VAL A 322 28.60 26.97 -0.05
C VAL A 322 27.98 26.26 -1.24
N ALA A 323 28.76 26.17 -2.33
CA ALA A 323 28.59 25.16 -3.35
C ALA A 323 28.81 23.79 -2.69
N LEU A 324 27.84 22.89 -2.83
CA LEU A 324 28.00 21.48 -2.52
C LEU A 324 28.56 20.80 -3.77
N ASP A 325 29.74 20.21 -3.63
CA ASP A 325 30.34 19.31 -4.60
C ASP A 325 29.37 18.20 -4.99
N GLY A 326 28.96 18.21 -6.26
CA GLY A 326 28.51 17.05 -6.98
C GLY A 326 29.64 16.58 -7.89
N ALA A 327 30.33 15.51 -7.50
CA ALA A 327 31.23 14.79 -8.38
C ALA A 327 30.43 13.69 -9.12
N ALA A 328 30.26 13.87 -10.42
CA ALA A 328 30.11 12.81 -11.41
C ALA A 328 31.24 13.01 -12.44
N PRO A 329 31.77 11.95 -13.06
CA PRO A 329 33.09 11.97 -13.69
C PRO A 329 33.07 12.61 -15.08
N ASP A 330 34.13 13.37 -15.37
CA ASP A 330 34.41 13.91 -16.70
C ASP A 330 34.92 12.83 -17.65
N ALA A 331 34.37 12.86 -18.86
CA ALA A 331 34.95 12.23 -20.04
C ALA A 331 36.05 13.14 -20.60
N GLU A 332 37.19 12.54 -20.83
CA GLU A 332 38.40 13.12 -21.40
C GLU A 332 38.19 13.46 -22.89
N VAL A 333 38.48 14.70 -23.28
CA VAL A 333 38.75 15.07 -24.68
C VAL A 333 40.11 15.75 -24.71
N THR A 334 41.08 15.03 -25.26
CA THR A 334 42.37 15.56 -25.71
C THR A 334 42.23 16.07 -27.13
N ASP A 335 42.60 17.32 -27.36
CA ASP A 335 42.89 17.86 -28.70
C ASP A 335 44.41 17.94 -28.89
N SER A 336 44.87 17.46 -30.03
CA SER A 336 46.16 17.79 -30.66
C SER A 336 46.13 17.37 -32.13
N GLY A 337 45.80 18.32 -33.00
CA GLY A 337 46.66 18.73 -34.12
C GLY A 337 46.95 17.77 -35.30
N ASP A 338 46.32 18.11 -36.42
CA ASP A 338 46.90 18.36 -37.76
C ASP A 338 47.11 17.22 -38.78
N ALA A 339 47.00 17.65 -40.05
CA ALA A 339 47.37 17.07 -41.35
C ALA A 339 46.35 16.25 -42.18
N SER A 340 45.74 16.98 -43.12
CA SER A 340 45.84 16.77 -44.59
C SER A 340 45.05 15.68 -45.34
N SER A 341 44.31 16.22 -46.33
CA SER A 341 44.19 15.82 -47.74
C SER A 341 43.31 14.65 -48.20
N ASP A 342 42.57 14.98 -49.26
CA ASP A 342 42.06 14.15 -50.36
C ASP A 342 40.91 13.18 -50.09
N SER A 343 40.01 12.87 -51.02
CA SER A 343 39.51 13.42 -52.29
C SER A 343 38.56 12.33 -52.81
N ALA A 344 37.55 12.70 -53.62
CA ALA A 344 36.83 11.85 -54.59
C ALA A 344 35.88 10.75 -54.02
N ALA A 345 34.57 10.74 -54.32
CA ALA A 345 33.85 10.56 -55.60
C ALA A 345 33.27 9.14 -55.74
N GLY A 346 32.09 9.04 -56.38
CA GLY A 346 31.50 7.78 -56.89
C GLY A 346 30.35 7.26 -56.04
N ASN A 347 29.08 7.64 -56.23
CA ASN A 347 28.19 7.41 -57.39
C ASN A 347 27.69 5.95 -57.51
N GLY A 348 26.36 5.78 -57.71
CA GLY A 348 25.73 4.49 -58.02
C GLY A 348 24.50 4.15 -57.15
N THR A 349 23.33 4.81 -57.27
CA THR A 349 22.17 4.41 -58.11
C THR A 349 21.87 2.90 -58.10
N LYS A 350 20.64 2.39 -57.95
CA LYS A 350 19.34 2.93 -58.40
C LYS A 350 18.17 2.08 -57.85
N ASP A 351 17.02 2.76 -57.68
CA ASP A 351 15.64 2.39 -58.06
C ASP A 351 15.00 1.07 -57.56
N THR A 352 13.71 0.95 -57.26
CA THR A 352 12.45 1.67 -57.59
C THR A 352 11.39 1.11 -56.61
N GLY A 353 10.27 1.72 -56.24
CA GLY A 353 9.57 2.94 -56.66
C GLY A 353 8.46 3.25 -55.63
N GLN A 354 8.19 4.53 -55.39
CA GLN A 354 6.94 5.26 -55.69
C GLN A 354 5.68 4.71 -55.00
N SER A 355 4.88 5.51 -54.29
CA SER A 355 4.39 6.86 -54.61
C SER A 355 3.74 7.43 -53.33
N SER A 356 4.24 8.55 -52.78
CA SER A 356 3.71 9.94 -52.87
C SER A 356 2.32 10.12 -52.21
N THR A 357 2.01 11.15 -51.41
CA THR A 357 2.41 12.57 -51.53
C THR A 357 2.19 13.34 -50.22
N GLN A 358 3.19 14.16 -49.86
CA GLN A 358 3.24 15.50 -49.21
C GLN A 358 2.33 15.84 -48.00
N HIS A 359 2.81 16.15 -46.79
CA HIS A 359 3.73 17.21 -46.27
C HIS A 359 3.26 18.67 -46.47
N VAL A 360 2.91 19.36 -45.36
CA VAL A 360 3.37 20.73 -45.01
C VAL A 360 3.42 20.89 -43.47
N VAL A 361 4.48 21.55 -43.00
CA VAL A 361 4.88 21.82 -41.60
C VAL A 361 4.68 23.32 -41.27
N GLY A 362 4.50 23.64 -39.98
CA GLY A 362 4.71 24.97 -39.37
C GLY A 362 3.42 25.68 -38.96
N SER A 363 3.27 26.43 -37.86
CA SER A 363 4.21 27.03 -36.89
C SER A 363 3.40 27.51 -35.65
N LYS A 364 4.05 27.66 -34.49
CA LYS A 364 3.51 28.30 -33.27
C LYS A 364 3.11 29.78 -33.49
N PRO A 365 2.20 30.31 -32.68
CA PRO A 365 2.49 31.58 -31.98
C PRO A 365 2.04 31.67 -30.50
N LYS A 366 2.55 32.68 -29.79
CA LYS A 366 2.24 33.18 -28.43
C LYS A 366 2.11 34.73 -28.55
N PRO A 367 1.67 35.51 -27.54
CA PRO A 367 0.39 35.57 -26.81
C PRO A 367 -0.27 36.99 -26.80
N GLY A 368 -1.57 37.07 -26.47
CA GLY A 368 -2.19 38.23 -25.77
C GLY A 368 -2.94 39.30 -26.60
N ALA A 369 -4.27 39.31 -26.51
CA ALA A 369 -5.13 40.51 -26.46
C ALA A 369 -6.60 40.13 -26.14
N LYS A 370 -7.23 40.87 -25.22
CA LYS A 370 -8.68 41.08 -25.03
C LYS A 370 -8.97 42.54 -25.48
N PRO A 371 -10.21 43.04 -25.73
CA PRO A 371 -11.52 42.57 -25.22
C PRO A 371 -12.73 42.67 -26.21
N SER A 372 -13.94 42.37 -25.67
CA SER A 372 -15.29 42.81 -26.12
C SER A 372 -15.83 42.14 -27.41
N GLY A 373 -17.08 41.71 -27.58
CA GLY A 373 -18.38 41.89 -26.90
C GLY A 373 -19.48 41.65 -27.95
N GLY A 374 -20.65 41.12 -27.56
CA GLY A 374 -21.82 40.90 -28.46
C GLY A 374 -22.15 39.41 -28.65
N ALA A 375 -23.21 38.84 -28.06
CA ALA A 375 -24.64 38.97 -28.37
C ALA A 375 -25.13 38.02 -29.49
N SER A 376 -25.84 36.97 -29.10
CA SER A 376 -26.90 36.32 -29.91
C SER A 376 -27.83 35.55 -28.95
N SER A 377 -29.02 36.09 -28.68
CA SER A 377 -30.29 35.88 -29.40
C SER A 377 -31.10 34.69 -28.83
N LYS A 378 -32.23 35.06 -28.24
CA LYS A 378 -33.35 34.23 -27.79
C LYS A 378 -33.97 33.45 -28.96
N SER A 379 -34.51 32.26 -28.67
CA SER A 379 -35.82 31.85 -29.17
C SER A 379 -36.67 31.30 -28.02
N THR A 380 -37.70 32.08 -27.70
CA THR A 380 -38.91 31.78 -26.91
C THR A 380 -39.74 30.69 -27.58
N SER A 381 -40.46 29.81 -26.89
CA SER A 381 -41.80 30.01 -26.30
C SER A 381 -42.40 28.58 -26.12
N ASN A 382 -43.40 28.22 -25.31
CA ASN A 382 -44.27 28.87 -24.32
C ASN A 382 -44.93 27.73 -23.52
N SER A 383 -45.04 27.82 -22.18
CA SER A 383 -46.28 27.96 -21.36
C SER A 383 -47.40 26.93 -21.58
N GLY A 384 -48.12 26.41 -20.60
CA GLY A 384 -48.35 26.74 -19.18
C GLY A 384 -49.22 25.60 -18.58
N SER A 385 -49.45 25.48 -17.27
CA SER A 385 -50.31 26.37 -16.47
C SER A 385 -50.19 25.95 -15.00
N GLY A 386 -50.06 26.91 -14.08
CA GLY A 386 -50.06 26.70 -12.62
C GLY A 386 -51.48 26.52 -12.03
N PRO A 387 -51.80 26.98 -10.79
CA PRO A 387 -50.99 27.88 -9.94
C PRO A 387 -51.05 27.69 -8.40
N LYS A 388 -50.18 28.48 -7.73
CA LYS A 388 -50.40 29.28 -6.47
C LYS A 388 -50.43 28.52 -5.12
N LYS A 389 -49.80 28.95 -4.02
CA LYS A 389 -49.33 30.26 -3.47
C LYS A 389 -48.06 30.01 -2.59
N GLN A 390 -46.97 30.79 -2.69
CA GLN A 390 -46.64 32.01 -1.91
C GLN A 390 -46.79 31.82 -0.39
N GLY A 391 -45.74 31.90 0.43
CA GLY A 391 -44.78 32.99 0.68
C GLY A 391 -44.80 33.17 2.22
N SER A 392 -43.77 33.51 2.99
CA SER A 392 -42.58 34.37 2.88
C SER A 392 -41.71 34.05 4.12
N ASN A 393 -40.37 34.02 4.04
CA ASN A 393 -39.45 35.08 4.52
C ASN A 393 -39.81 35.68 5.90
N GLN A 394 -38.93 35.90 6.90
CA GLN A 394 -37.47 36.08 6.90
C GLN A 394 -36.98 36.27 8.37
N ARG A 395 -35.73 35.88 8.63
CA ARG A 395 -34.68 36.60 9.40
C ARG A 395 -34.79 36.95 10.91
N ASN A 396 -33.74 36.50 11.61
CA ASN A 396 -32.80 37.25 12.50
C ASN A 396 -33.29 37.88 13.84
N LYS A 397 -32.73 37.42 14.98
CA LYS A 397 -31.62 38.04 15.78
C LYS A 397 -31.64 37.63 17.27
N ARG A 398 -30.44 37.24 17.76
CA ARG A 398 -29.74 37.54 19.04
C ARG A 398 -30.51 37.74 20.38
N GLY A 399 -29.92 37.14 21.43
CA GLY A 399 -29.92 37.59 22.83
C GLY A 399 -30.69 36.63 23.75
N GLY A 400 -30.12 35.81 24.65
CA GLY A 400 -29.12 36.09 25.67
C GLY A 400 -29.75 36.64 26.97
N LYS A 401 -30.18 35.77 27.91
CA LYS A 401 -29.90 35.83 29.38
C LYS A 401 -30.89 35.00 30.24
N LYS A 402 -30.28 34.30 31.21
CA LYS A 402 -30.68 34.04 32.62
C LYS A 402 -31.97 33.26 32.94
N GLY A 403 -31.75 32.11 33.59
CA GLY A 403 -31.98 32.02 35.04
C GLY A 403 -33.10 31.09 35.51
N ARG A 404 -32.72 30.17 36.42
CA ARG A 404 -33.53 29.53 37.51
C ARG A 404 -34.89 28.94 37.07
N ARG A 405 -35.06 27.62 37.10
CA ARG A 405 -35.14 26.78 38.31
C ARG A 405 -35.01 25.32 37.90
#